data_AF-A0A963EEY8-F1
#
_entry.id   AF-A0A963EEY8-F1
#
_cell.length_a   1.000
_cell.length_b   1.000
_cell.length_c   1.000
_cell.angle_alpha   90.00
_cell.angle_beta   90.00
_cell.angle_gamma   90.00
#
_symmetry.space_group_name_H-M   'P 1'
#
loop_
_entity.id
_entity.type
_entity.pdbx_description
1 polymer ?
#
loop_
_entity_poly.entity_id
_entity_poly.type
_entity_poly.pdbx_seq_one_letter_code
_entity_poly.pdbx_strand_id
1 'polypeptide(L)'
;GAEQAFRQLLGRIFRHFILFSDAGVDAQFRQQLTEVARQLLAPQAQRVLEQLLQMGPEAAFQRLLKEIFVISLTTPSGWYFVDRFVTTRLERDPGRLRRGLCFRFTLGPEVEPIVCYSGEIHGGRLGAAAPLIRFQHNPQASFCAYSLFDPLPLEAVTLDVRVQGLRDLKLYNNIGKIDSSKPFQPFGPQPTLSSYLALGSYEVAQKRLTGLTLNLEWAELPTAFGGFTSHYAGYRQAIAEADIRIDIAVLQDGIWRPQPERQRPSVPLFQPTGPTDRLNRTHSIAIEALDLFRPIDAVPGEAKFDLQLGAGNGFIRLGLSGPEGAFGHAEYPLLLATALSERVRAKKPLGRVPNPPYTPLLASVSVDYAARTRICVDDGRTQPRQQLFHLHPFGHAELRPIRAGNPYALLPRYDTDGNLFIGINGGASGEALTLLFDLNEETNQQSAFESPSVTWYYLNAQGWQRLPAMNIVLDTSNGFICSGVVTLILPEDLDRQSSMMPAGRAWLRVGANE
;
A
#
# COMPACT_ATOMS: atom_id res chain seq x y z
N GLY A 1 -17.96 17.57 37.47
CA GLY A 1 -17.42 16.52 38.36
C GLY A 1 -17.79 15.11 37.90
N ALA A 2 -18.86 14.52 38.47
CA ALA A 2 -19.21 13.10 38.25
C ALA A 2 -19.56 12.76 36.78
N GLU A 3 -20.28 13.62 36.08
CA GLU A 3 -20.62 13.41 34.67
C GLU A 3 -19.37 13.35 33.78
N GLN A 4 -18.41 14.25 33.98
CA GLN A 4 -17.17 14.30 33.19
C GLN A 4 -16.30 13.06 33.45
N ALA A 5 -16.17 12.65 34.71
CA ALA A 5 -15.50 11.39 35.07
C ALA A 5 -16.19 10.18 34.42
N PHE A 6 -17.52 10.15 34.41
CA PHE A 6 -18.29 9.11 33.72
C PHE A 6 -18.04 9.13 32.21
N ARG A 7 -18.07 10.28 31.55
CA ARG A 7 -17.78 10.43 30.11
C ARG A 7 -16.38 9.92 29.74
N GLN A 8 -15.37 10.24 30.55
CA GLN A 8 -14.01 9.75 30.36
C GLN A 8 -13.90 8.23 30.50
N LEU A 9 -14.50 7.67 31.56
CA LEU A 9 -14.52 6.22 31.79
C LEU A 9 -15.29 5.49 30.67
N LEU A 10 -16.44 6.03 30.28
CA LEU A 10 -17.26 5.54 29.18
C LEU A 10 -16.46 5.50 27.88
N GLY A 11 -15.74 6.57 27.55
CA GLY A 11 -14.88 6.62 26.36
C GLY A 11 -13.80 5.52 26.36
N ARG A 12 -13.17 5.25 27.51
CA ARG A 12 -12.17 4.17 27.64
C ARG A 12 -12.79 2.79 27.45
N ILE A 13 -13.91 2.53 28.11
CA ILE A 13 -14.66 1.27 27.98
C ILE A 13 -15.11 1.06 26.54
N PHE A 14 -15.72 2.08 25.94
CA PHE A 14 -16.29 2.01 24.61
C PHE A 14 -15.21 1.82 23.53
N ARG A 15 -14.06 2.47 23.69
CA ARG A 15 -12.86 2.20 22.87
C ARG A 15 -12.43 0.75 22.96
N HIS A 16 -12.37 0.18 24.17
CA HIS A 16 -11.98 -1.22 24.34
C HIS A 16 -13.01 -2.17 23.70
N PHE A 17 -14.30 -1.91 23.93
CA PHE A 17 -15.40 -2.64 23.33
C PHE A 17 -15.35 -2.62 21.79
N ILE A 18 -15.09 -1.46 21.20
CA ILE A 18 -15.02 -1.30 19.74
C ILE A 18 -13.74 -1.88 19.17
N LEU A 19 -12.56 -1.64 19.74
CA LEU A 19 -11.31 -1.95 19.06
C LEU A 19 -10.73 -3.32 19.39
N PHE A 20 -11.11 -3.90 20.54
CA PHE A 20 -10.35 -4.99 21.11
C PHE A 20 -11.15 -6.27 21.34
N SER A 21 -12.48 -6.23 21.20
CA SER A 21 -13.41 -7.39 21.19
C SER A 21 -13.26 -8.39 22.35
N ASP A 22 -12.46 -8.09 23.38
CA ASP A 22 -12.21 -8.99 24.50
C ASP A 22 -13.34 -8.91 25.53
N ALA A 23 -13.64 -10.09 26.08
CA ALA A 23 -14.72 -10.36 27.02
C ALA A 23 -14.61 -9.54 28.31
N GLY A 24 -15.32 -8.41 28.36
CA GLY A 24 -15.48 -7.62 29.59
C GLY A 24 -16.75 -6.78 29.66
N VAL A 25 -17.53 -6.73 28.58
CA VAL A 25 -18.81 -6.02 28.53
C VAL A 25 -19.94 -7.05 28.36
N ASP A 26 -20.15 -7.83 29.41
CA ASP A 26 -21.24 -8.78 29.50
C ASP A 26 -22.61 -8.07 29.66
N ALA A 27 -23.69 -8.84 29.66
CA ALA A 27 -25.04 -8.28 29.76
C ALA A 27 -25.26 -7.48 31.05
N GLN A 28 -24.65 -7.92 32.16
CA GLN A 28 -24.77 -7.26 33.46
C GLN A 28 -24.06 -5.91 33.47
N PHE A 29 -22.84 -5.84 32.93
CA PHE A 29 -22.09 -4.60 32.82
C PHE A 29 -22.77 -3.59 31.89
N ARG A 30 -23.37 -4.05 30.78
CA ARG A 30 -24.18 -3.17 29.90
C ARG A 30 -25.37 -2.56 30.62
N GLN A 31 -26.07 -3.34 31.45
CA GLN A 31 -27.19 -2.84 32.24
C GLN A 31 -26.74 -1.80 33.27
N GLN A 32 -25.67 -2.08 34.01
CA GLN A 32 -25.10 -1.12 34.98
C GLN A 32 -24.70 0.19 34.28
N LEU A 33 -24.03 0.09 33.14
CA LEU A 33 -23.55 1.25 32.39
C LEU A 33 -24.71 2.07 31.80
N THR A 34 -25.79 1.41 31.40
CA THR A 34 -27.04 2.06 30.94
C THR A 34 -27.73 2.81 32.10
N GLU A 35 -27.78 2.22 33.28
CA GLU A 35 -28.44 2.85 34.44
C GLU A 35 -27.68 4.08 34.91
N VAL A 36 -26.34 4.02 34.97
CA VAL A 36 -25.51 5.19 35.30
C VAL A 36 -25.65 6.28 34.22
N ALA A 37 -25.70 5.88 32.95
CA ALA A 37 -25.92 6.83 31.85
C ALA A 37 -27.27 7.55 31.94
N ARG A 38 -28.34 6.88 32.42
CA ARG A 38 -29.66 7.50 32.63
C ARG A 38 -29.64 8.62 33.66
N GLN A 39 -28.78 8.48 34.67
CA GLN A 39 -28.66 9.45 35.76
C GLN A 39 -27.77 10.63 35.38
N LEU A 40 -26.79 10.44 34.49
CA LEU A 40 -25.73 11.41 34.23
C LEU A 40 -25.73 12.05 32.84
N LEU A 41 -26.33 11.44 31.82
CA LEU A 41 -26.29 11.94 30.44
C LEU A 41 -27.62 12.55 30.01
N ALA A 42 -27.59 13.45 29.03
CA ALA A 42 -28.81 13.96 28.38
C ALA A 42 -29.56 12.85 27.58
N PRO A 43 -30.89 12.92 27.43
CA PRO A 43 -31.71 11.87 26.81
C PRO A 43 -31.26 11.43 25.41
N GLN A 44 -30.73 12.36 24.60
CA GLN A 44 -30.22 12.04 23.27
C GLN A 44 -28.95 11.19 23.33
N ALA A 45 -28.02 11.52 24.23
CA ALA A 45 -26.79 10.76 24.43
C ALA A 45 -27.07 9.37 25.01
N GLN A 46 -28.06 9.26 25.91
CA GLN A 46 -28.55 7.99 26.44
C GLN A 46 -29.03 7.06 25.33
N ARG A 47 -29.91 7.55 24.44
CA ARG A 47 -30.44 6.75 23.33
C ARG A 47 -29.35 6.24 22.40
N VAL A 48 -28.36 7.08 22.08
CA VAL A 48 -27.23 6.67 21.23
C VAL A 48 -26.40 5.58 21.93
N LEU A 49 -26.10 5.74 23.21
CA LEU A 49 -25.35 4.76 23.97
C LEU A 49 -26.11 3.43 24.11
N GLU A 50 -27.41 3.47 24.43
CA GLU A 50 -28.25 2.28 24.53
C GLU A 50 -28.30 1.52 23.20
N GLN A 51 -28.46 2.23 22.07
CA GLN A 51 -28.40 1.62 20.74
C GLN A 51 -27.05 0.93 20.48
N LEU A 52 -25.94 1.60 20.81
CA LEU A 52 -24.60 1.05 20.58
C LEU A 52 -24.28 -0.15 21.49
N LEU A 53 -24.77 -0.16 22.73
CA LEU A 53 -24.59 -1.27 23.68
C LEU A 53 -25.50 -2.47 23.36
N GLN A 54 -26.66 -2.24 22.74
CA GLN A 54 -27.52 -3.32 22.23
C GLN A 54 -26.91 -4.01 21.01
N MET A 55 -26.12 -3.28 20.21
CA MET A 55 -25.38 -3.87 19.10
C MET A 55 -24.27 -4.80 19.60
N GLY A 56 -24.02 -5.88 18.86
CA GLY A 56 -22.80 -6.66 19.05
C GLY A 56 -21.55 -5.83 18.74
N PRO A 57 -20.37 -6.16 19.32
CA PRO A 57 -19.14 -5.38 19.14
C PRO A 57 -18.73 -5.26 17.68
N GLU A 58 -18.98 -6.27 16.85
CA GLU A 58 -18.70 -6.21 15.42
C GLU A 58 -19.65 -5.24 14.68
N ALA A 59 -20.95 -5.32 14.95
CA ALA A 59 -21.93 -4.43 14.33
C ALA A 59 -21.69 -2.96 14.73
N ALA A 60 -21.37 -2.70 16.00
CA ALA A 60 -21.01 -1.37 16.48
C ALA A 60 -19.74 -0.84 15.81
N PHE A 61 -18.71 -1.68 15.68
CA PHE A 61 -17.47 -1.33 15.00
C PHE A 61 -17.70 -0.99 13.52
N GLN A 62 -18.40 -1.85 12.78
CA GLN A 62 -18.69 -1.58 11.37
C GLN A 62 -19.51 -0.29 11.21
N ARG A 63 -20.54 -0.07 12.04
CA ARG A 63 -21.36 1.15 12.00
C ARG A 63 -20.52 2.42 12.20
N LEU A 64 -19.59 2.40 13.15
CA LEU A 64 -18.81 3.59 13.52
C LEU A 64 -17.61 3.83 12.61
N LEU A 65 -16.94 2.78 12.13
CA LEU A 65 -15.68 2.89 11.39
C LEU A 65 -15.85 2.90 9.88
N LYS A 66 -17.05 2.61 9.35
CA LYS A 66 -17.32 2.59 7.90
C LYS A 66 -16.95 3.91 7.21
N GLU A 67 -17.23 5.04 7.84
CA GLU A 67 -17.09 6.37 7.21
C GLU A 67 -16.21 7.30 8.04
N ILE A 68 -15.39 6.75 8.93
CA ILE A 68 -14.65 7.54 9.92
C ILE A 68 -13.45 8.28 9.32
N PHE A 69 -12.96 7.79 8.18
CA PHE A 69 -11.89 8.39 7.40
C PHE A 69 -12.32 8.61 5.95
N VAL A 70 -11.82 9.70 5.36
CA VAL A 70 -11.75 9.90 3.93
C VAL A 70 -10.37 9.42 3.48
N ILE A 71 -10.33 8.41 2.62
CA ILE A 71 -9.09 7.83 2.08
C ILE A 71 -8.86 8.40 0.68
N SER A 72 -7.65 8.88 0.41
CA SER A 72 -7.28 9.40 -0.92
C SER A 72 -5.88 8.97 -1.34
N LEU A 73 -5.66 8.89 -2.66
CA LEU A 73 -4.44 8.44 -3.32
C LEU A 73 -3.97 9.49 -4.34
N THR A 74 -2.67 9.55 -4.60
CA THR A 74 -2.08 10.48 -5.59
C THR A 74 -2.22 9.96 -7.03
N THR A 75 -2.81 10.76 -7.93
CA THR A 75 -2.99 10.47 -9.37
C THR A 75 -2.52 11.66 -10.23
N PRO A 76 -2.33 11.50 -11.56
CA PRO A 76 -1.92 12.59 -12.44
C PRO A 76 -2.87 13.80 -12.41
N SER A 77 -4.17 13.56 -12.17
CA SER A 77 -5.19 14.61 -12.13
C SER A 77 -5.47 15.16 -10.72
N GLY A 78 -4.72 14.72 -9.69
CA GLY A 78 -4.88 15.19 -8.30
C GLY A 78 -5.08 14.06 -7.30
N TRP A 79 -5.89 14.31 -6.27
CA TRP A 79 -6.24 13.28 -5.29
C TRP A 79 -7.43 12.46 -5.77
N TYR A 80 -7.23 11.16 -5.96
CA TYR A 80 -8.33 10.20 -6.13
C TYR A 80 -8.90 9.81 -4.77
N PHE A 81 -10.22 9.89 -4.60
CA PHE A 81 -10.90 9.53 -3.36
C PHE A 81 -11.43 8.10 -3.45
N VAL A 82 -11.15 7.29 -2.43
CA VAL A 82 -11.58 5.89 -2.39
C VAL A 82 -13.04 5.85 -1.92
N ASP A 83 -13.97 5.58 -2.83
CA ASP A 83 -15.41 5.57 -2.54
C ASP A 83 -15.83 4.46 -1.58
N ARG A 84 -15.18 3.30 -1.65
CA ARG A 84 -15.56 2.11 -0.90
C ARG A 84 -14.33 1.40 -0.34
N PHE A 85 -14.30 1.27 0.98
CA PHE A 85 -13.34 0.44 1.70
C PHE A 85 -14.04 -0.32 2.82
N VAL A 86 -13.42 -1.42 3.23
CA VAL A 86 -13.83 -2.21 4.38
C VAL A 86 -12.79 -2.03 5.47
N THR A 87 -13.24 -1.72 6.68
CA THR A 87 -12.40 -1.67 7.87
C THR A 87 -12.62 -2.94 8.67
N THR A 88 -11.54 -3.62 9.04
CA THR A 88 -11.58 -4.76 9.96
C THR A 88 -10.56 -4.59 11.06
N ARG A 89 -10.77 -5.27 12.20
CA ARG A 89 -9.72 -5.43 13.19
C ARG A 89 -8.67 -6.40 12.65
N LEU A 90 -7.40 -6.14 12.93
CA LEU A 90 -6.35 -7.13 12.78
C LEU A 90 -6.43 -8.09 13.96
N GLU A 91 -6.68 -9.36 13.67
CA GLU A 91 -6.66 -10.42 14.68
C GLU A 91 -5.25 -10.58 15.27
N ARG A 92 -5.21 -11.12 16.49
CA ARG A 92 -3.98 -11.35 17.24
C ARG A 92 -3.06 -12.29 16.45
N ASP A 93 -1.89 -11.80 16.06
CA ASP A 93 -0.86 -12.62 15.43
C ASP A 93 -0.40 -13.70 16.44
N PRO A 94 -0.46 -15.01 16.12
CA PRO A 94 -0.03 -16.06 17.04
C PRO A 94 1.43 -15.85 17.45
N GLY A 95 1.66 -15.46 18.71
CA GLY A 95 3.00 -15.15 19.26
C GLY A 95 3.32 -13.65 19.40
N ARG A 96 2.47 -12.73 18.90
CA ARG A 96 2.58 -11.28 19.15
C ARG A 96 1.23 -10.71 19.59
N LEU A 97 1.21 -10.04 20.75
CA LEU A 97 0.05 -9.31 21.29
C LEU A 97 -0.34 -8.05 20.46
N ARG A 98 -0.05 -8.02 19.16
CA ARG A 98 -0.23 -6.84 18.32
C ARG A 98 -1.66 -6.79 17.81
N ARG A 99 -2.30 -5.65 18.03
CA ARG A 99 -3.66 -5.33 17.57
C ARG A 99 -3.55 -4.16 16.60
N GLY A 100 -4.50 -4.04 15.68
CA GLY A 100 -4.50 -2.94 14.72
C GLY A 100 -5.76 -2.91 13.88
N LEU A 101 -5.76 -2.03 12.89
CA LEU A 101 -6.84 -1.89 11.91
C LEU A 101 -6.32 -2.28 10.53
N CYS A 102 -7.17 -2.92 9.75
CA CYS A 102 -6.95 -3.22 8.34
C CYS A 102 -7.97 -2.44 7.53
N PHE A 103 -7.49 -1.63 6.59
CA PHE A 103 -8.31 -0.96 5.59
C PHE A 103 -8.10 -1.66 4.26
N ARG A 104 -9.17 -2.18 3.67
CA ARG A 104 -9.12 -2.92 2.40
C ARG A 104 -10.03 -2.25 1.38
N PHE A 105 -9.48 -1.96 0.21
CA PHE A 105 -10.21 -1.49 -0.96
C PHE A 105 -9.57 -2.06 -2.23
N THR A 106 -10.33 -2.02 -3.32
CA THR A 106 -9.89 -2.47 -4.65
C THR A 106 -9.98 -1.30 -5.60
N LEU A 107 -8.93 -1.09 -6.39
CA LEU A 107 -8.91 -0.10 -7.47
C LEU A 107 -9.21 -0.84 -8.77
N GLY A 108 -10.23 -0.39 -9.51
CA GLY A 108 -10.55 -0.95 -10.83
C GLY A 108 -9.69 -0.33 -11.94
N PRO A 109 -9.77 -0.86 -13.18
CA PRO A 109 -9.00 -0.38 -14.32
C PRO A 109 -9.37 1.04 -14.77
N GLU A 110 -10.51 1.57 -14.30
CA GLU A 110 -10.96 2.95 -14.52
C GLU A 110 -10.18 3.99 -13.69
N VAL A 111 -9.52 3.56 -12.62
CA VAL A 111 -8.77 4.44 -11.75
C VAL A 111 -7.46 4.82 -12.45
N GLU A 112 -7.17 6.12 -12.48
CA GLU A 112 -5.90 6.61 -13.01
C GLU A 112 -4.70 5.97 -12.28
N PRO A 113 -3.53 5.84 -12.95
CA PRO A 113 -2.33 5.31 -12.32
C PRO A 113 -1.97 6.05 -11.03
N ILE A 114 -1.53 5.30 -10.02
CA ILE A 114 -1.03 5.89 -8.78
C ILE A 114 0.38 6.44 -9.02
N VAL A 115 0.55 7.76 -8.92
CA VAL A 115 1.81 8.45 -9.24
C VAL A 115 2.47 9.04 -8.01
N CYS A 116 3.74 9.43 -8.15
CA CYS A 116 4.47 10.10 -7.08
C CYS A 116 3.82 11.44 -6.71
N TYR A 117 3.90 11.82 -5.44
CA TYR A 117 3.41 13.11 -4.99
C TYR A 117 4.13 14.26 -5.71
N SER A 118 3.36 15.30 -6.02
CA SER A 118 3.83 16.57 -6.55
C SER A 118 3.04 17.68 -5.88
N GLY A 119 3.74 18.66 -5.29
CA GLY A 119 3.10 19.81 -4.64
C GLY A 119 2.27 20.65 -5.61
N GLU A 120 2.63 20.68 -6.89
CA GLU A 120 1.88 21.42 -7.93
C GLU A 120 0.52 20.77 -8.24
N ILE A 121 0.47 19.44 -8.30
CA ILE A 121 -0.73 18.67 -8.66
C ILE A 121 -1.61 18.41 -7.43
N HIS A 122 -1.00 18.02 -6.32
CA HIS A 122 -1.69 17.50 -5.14
C HIS A 122 -1.84 18.56 -4.03
N GLY A 123 -1.19 19.72 -4.18
CA GLY A 123 -1.19 20.78 -3.19
C GLY A 123 -0.44 20.42 -1.91
N GLY A 124 -0.20 21.43 -1.08
CA GLY A 124 0.58 21.29 0.15
C GLY A 124 2.09 21.27 -0.10
N ARG A 125 2.85 20.90 0.93
CA ARG A 125 4.32 20.95 0.93
C ARG A 125 4.91 19.68 1.52
N LEU A 126 4.30 18.54 1.20
CA LEU A 126 4.80 17.25 1.67
C LEU A 126 6.14 17.00 0.95
N GLY A 127 7.23 16.86 1.70
CA GLY A 127 8.56 16.54 1.16
C GLY A 127 8.68 15.09 0.69
N ALA A 128 7.67 14.58 -0.03
CA ALA A 128 7.56 13.20 -0.44
C ALA A 128 7.83 13.03 -1.93
N ALA A 129 8.65 12.04 -2.29
CA ALA A 129 8.96 11.67 -3.67
C ALA A 129 8.33 10.34 -4.11
N ALA A 130 7.51 9.74 -3.25
CA ALA A 130 6.79 8.50 -3.50
C ALA A 130 5.28 8.77 -3.64
N PRO A 131 4.50 7.83 -4.21
CA PRO A 131 3.06 7.90 -4.15
C PRO A 131 2.55 7.88 -2.70
N LEU A 132 1.46 8.61 -2.43
CA LEU A 132 0.92 8.74 -1.08
C LEU A 132 -0.49 8.18 -0.99
N ILE A 133 -0.77 7.53 0.14
CA ILE A 133 -2.11 7.29 0.64
C ILE A 133 -2.35 8.21 1.83
N ARG A 134 -3.51 8.85 1.85
CA ARG A 134 -3.87 9.85 2.85
C ARG A 134 -5.18 9.45 3.54
N PHE A 135 -5.15 9.43 4.88
CA PHE A 135 -6.32 9.20 5.73
C PHE A 135 -6.66 10.50 6.46
N GLN A 136 -7.83 11.08 6.17
CA GLN A 136 -8.31 12.29 6.83
C GLN A 136 -9.56 11.99 7.64
N HIS A 137 -9.75 12.64 8.79
CA HIS A 137 -11.00 12.56 9.52
C HIS A 137 -12.16 12.99 8.63
N ASN A 138 -13.25 12.22 8.62
CA ASN A 138 -14.48 12.63 7.96
C ASN A 138 -15.31 13.50 8.93
N PRO A 139 -15.48 14.81 8.67
CA PRO A 139 -16.26 15.69 9.55
C PRO A 139 -17.76 15.34 9.57
N GLN A 140 -18.24 14.62 8.56
CA GLN A 140 -19.63 14.17 8.46
C GLN A 140 -19.88 12.84 9.17
N ALA A 141 -18.83 12.19 9.69
CA ALA A 141 -19.00 10.96 10.44
C ALA A 141 -19.83 11.21 11.71
N SER A 142 -20.70 10.26 12.06
CA SER A 142 -21.51 10.34 13.28
C SER A 142 -20.71 10.26 14.58
N PHE A 143 -19.40 10.05 14.48
CA PHE A 143 -18.51 9.82 15.61
C PHE A 143 -17.14 10.45 15.33
N CYS A 144 -16.57 11.12 16.33
CA CYS A 144 -15.24 11.72 16.24
C CYS A 144 -14.15 10.66 16.30
N ALA A 145 -13.45 10.40 15.19
CA ALA A 145 -12.36 9.41 15.16
C ALA A 145 -11.22 9.73 16.14
N TYR A 146 -10.95 11.02 16.36
CA TYR A 146 -9.83 11.45 17.18
C TYR A 146 -9.90 10.86 18.60
N SER A 147 -11.05 10.95 19.27
CA SER A 147 -11.23 10.45 20.64
C SER A 147 -11.11 8.92 20.75
N LEU A 148 -11.35 8.20 19.66
CA LEU A 148 -11.20 6.74 19.60
C LEU A 148 -9.71 6.35 19.52
N PHE A 149 -8.91 7.09 18.75
CA PHE A 149 -7.59 6.68 18.30
C PHE A 149 -6.41 7.44 18.92
N ASP A 150 -6.61 8.63 19.48
CA ASP A 150 -5.56 9.48 20.10
C ASP A 150 -4.61 8.75 21.08
N PRO A 151 -5.09 7.86 21.99
CA PRO A 151 -4.19 7.20 22.93
C PRO A 151 -3.51 5.96 22.34
N LEU A 152 -3.81 5.59 21.09
CA LEU A 152 -3.21 4.42 20.47
C LEU A 152 -1.80 4.75 19.96
N PRO A 153 -0.81 3.90 20.26
CA PRO A 153 0.49 4.01 19.64
C PRO A 153 0.47 3.45 18.20
N LEU A 154 1.26 4.05 17.32
CA LEU A 154 1.60 3.55 16.01
C LEU A 154 2.95 2.86 16.07
N GLU A 155 2.93 1.54 15.90
CA GLU A 155 4.14 0.73 15.86
C GLU A 155 4.67 0.59 14.43
N ALA A 156 3.79 0.28 13.49
CA ALA A 156 4.11 0.11 12.10
C ALA A 156 2.88 0.19 11.21
N VAL A 157 3.10 0.51 9.94
CA VAL A 157 2.11 0.40 8.86
C VAL A 157 2.54 -0.75 7.96
N THR A 158 1.62 -1.67 7.64
CA THR A 158 1.86 -2.75 6.66
C THR A 158 0.99 -2.52 5.45
N LEU A 159 1.61 -2.46 4.28
CA LEU A 159 0.96 -2.35 2.99
C LEU A 159 1.06 -3.70 2.28
N ASP A 160 -0.09 -4.35 2.10
CA ASP A 160 -0.25 -5.56 1.30
C ASP A 160 -0.95 -5.20 -0.01
N VAL A 161 -0.29 -5.48 -1.14
CA VAL A 161 -0.81 -5.20 -2.49
C VAL A 161 -0.97 -6.51 -3.24
N ARG A 162 -2.10 -6.66 -3.95
CA ARG A 162 -2.33 -7.75 -4.90
C ARG A 162 -2.82 -7.14 -6.21
N VAL A 163 -2.14 -7.48 -7.30
CA VAL A 163 -2.47 -7.03 -8.65
C VAL A 163 -2.71 -8.26 -9.52
N GLN A 164 -3.71 -8.15 -10.39
CA GLN A 164 -4.08 -9.19 -11.35
C GLN A 164 -4.03 -8.63 -12.76
N GLY A 165 -3.52 -9.42 -13.71
CA GLY A 165 -3.56 -9.11 -15.13
C GLY A 165 -2.66 -7.95 -15.56
N LEU A 166 -1.52 -7.71 -14.87
CA LEU A 166 -0.56 -6.68 -15.29
C LEU A 166 0.00 -7.01 -16.68
N ARG A 167 -0.21 -6.11 -17.63
CA ARG A 167 0.21 -6.27 -19.04
C ARG A 167 1.34 -5.34 -19.46
N ASP A 168 1.67 -4.35 -18.63
CA ASP A 168 2.82 -3.47 -18.86
C ASP A 168 4.12 -4.23 -18.59
N LEU A 169 4.60 -4.91 -19.63
CA LEU A 169 5.69 -5.86 -19.61
C LEU A 169 6.67 -5.54 -20.74
N LYS A 170 7.97 -5.51 -20.41
CA LYS A 170 9.05 -5.49 -21.39
C LYS A 170 9.45 -6.92 -21.71
N LEU A 171 9.24 -7.33 -22.96
CA LEU A 171 9.45 -8.69 -23.44
C LEU A 171 10.62 -8.78 -24.41
N TYR A 172 11.39 -9.87 -24.32
CA TYR A 172 12.53 -10.14 -25.20
C TYR A 172 12.63 -11.63 -25.50
N ASN A 173 13.11 -11.98 -26.69
CA ASN A 173 13.59 -13.32 -27.03
C ASN A 173 14.98 -13.23 -27.68
N ASN A 174 15.43 -14.33 -28.28
CA ASN A 174 16.72 -14.41 -28.97
C ASN A 174 16.86 -13.44 -30.17
N ILE A 175 15.75 -12.94 -30.71
CA ILE A 175 15.69 -12.08 -31.90
C ILE A 175 15.65 -10.60 -31.50
N GLY A 176 15.26 -10.31 -30.26
CA GLY A 176 15.25 -8.95 -29.72
C GLY A 176 14.02 -8.67 -28.87
N LYS A 177 13.67 -7.37 -28.78
CA LYS A 177 12.51 -6.89 -28.05
C LYS A 177 11.22 -7.27 -28.78
N ILE A 178 10.22 -7.69 -28.02
CA ILE A 178 8.91 -8.12 -28.53
C ILE A 178 7.87 -7.04 -28.23
N ASP A 179 7.03 -6.73 -29.20
CA ASP A 179 5.81 -5.94 -29.02
C ASP A 179 4.66 -6.88 -28.62
N SER A 180 4.16 -6.71 -27.39
CA SER A 180 3.08 -7.52 -26.81
C SER A 180 1.68 -7.04 -27.19
N SER A 181 1.54 -5.99 -28.00
CA SER A 181 0.24 -5.46 -28.43
C SER A 181 -0.49 -6.37 -29.44
N LYS A 182 0.22 -7.34 -30.02
CA LYS A 182 -0.29 -8.31 -30.99
C LYS A 182 0.21 -9.72 -30.65
N PRO A 183 -0.43 -10.78 -31.19
CA PRO A 183 0.08 -12.12 -31.01
C PRO A 183 1.53 -12.25 -31.47
N PHE A 184 2.36 -12.94 -30.67
CA PHE A 184 3.81 -13.00 -30.88
C PHE A 184 4.39 -14.39 -30.61
N GLN A 185 5.56 -14.66 -31.18
CA GLN A 185 6.27 -15.93 -31.05
C GLN A 185 7.29 -15.83 -29.89
N PRO A 186 6.99 -16.36 -28.69
CA PRO A 186 7.84 -16.17 -27.51
C PRO A 186 9.25 -16.74 -27.67
N PHE A 187 9.43 -17.78 -28.50
CA PHE A 187 10.70 -18.48 -28.70
C PHE A 187 11.29 -18.29 -30.11
N GLY A 188 10.75 -17.34 -30.88
CA GLY A 188 11.07 -17.12 -32.29
C GLY A 188 10.36 -18.09 -33.24
N PRO A 189 10.61 -17.96 -34.57
CA PRO A 189 9.92 -18.72 -35.60
C PRO A 189 10.41 -20.17 -35.71
N GLN A 190 11.62 -20.45 -35.21
CA GLN A 190 12.21 -21.79 -35.16
C GLN A 190 12.78 -22.03 -33.76
N PRO A 191 11.95 -22.43 -32.79
CA PRO A 191 12.39 -22.66 -31.42
C PRO A 191 13.47 -23.74 -31.32
N THR A 192 14.45 -23.52 -30.44
CA THR A 192 15.50 -24.48 -30.07
C THR A 192 15.62 -24.54 -28.55
N LEU A 193 16.41 -25.47 -27.99
CA LEU A 193 16.70 -25.50 -26.55
C LEU A 193 17.50 -24.28 -26.04
N SER A 194 18.02 -23.45 -26.95
CA SER A 194 18.62 -22.15 -26.58
C SER A 194 17.62 -20.99 -26.63
N SER A 195 16.39 -21.26 -27.10
CA SER A 195 15.37 -20.23 -27.23
C SER A 195 14.78 -19.87 -25.87
N TYR A 196 14.54 -18.57 -25.65
CA TYR A 196 13.97 -18.06 -24.42
C TYR A 196 12.95 -16.95 -24.64
N LEU A 197 12.09 -16.78 -23.66
CA LEU A 197 11.28 -15.58 -23.43
C LEU A 197 11.74 -14.93 -22.13
N ALA A 198 12.24 -13.70 -22.20
CA ALA A 198 12.53 -12.87 -21.03
C ALA A 198 11.45 -11.80 -20.88
N LEU A 199 11.01 -11.57 -19.65
CA LEU A 199 9.97 -10.59 -19.32
C LEU A 199 10.31 -9.83 -18.03
N GLY A 200 9.97 -8.56 -17.98
CA GLY A 200 10.16 -7.72 -16.79
C GLY A 200 9.12 -6.62 -16.74
N SER A 201 8.77 -6.18 -15.54
CA SER A 201 7.93 -5.00 -15.31
C SER A 201 8.65 -4.05 -14.38
N TYR A 202 8.70 -2.77 -14.76
CA TYR A 202 9.35 -1.75 -13.95
C TYR A 202 8.66 -1.55 -12.59
N GLU A 203 7.33 -1.71 -12.55
CA GLU A 203 6.55 -1.66 -11.32
C GLU A 203 6.89 -2.84 -10.38
N VAL A 204 6.84 -4.07 -10.92
CA VAL A 204 7.10 -5.30 -10.16
C VAL A 204 8.54 -5.33 -9.65
N ALA A 205 9.50 -4.88 -10.48
CA ALA A 205 10.91 -4.86 -10.15
C ALA A 205 11.26 -3.99 -8.93
N GLN A 206 10.41 -3.02 -8.58
CA GLN A 206 10.64 -2.13 -7.42
C GLN A 206 10.06 -2.68 -6.11
N LYS A 207 9.36 -3.82 -6.12
CA LYS A 207 8.58 -4.31 -4.99
C LYS A 207 9.18 -5.55 -4.35
N ARG A 208 8.99 -5.67 -3.04
CA ARG A 208 9.25 -6.90 -2.29
C ARG A 208 8.09 -7.86 -2.50
N LEU A 209 8.30 -8.82 -3.41
CA LEU A 209 7.28 -9.77 -3.82
C LEU A 209 7.05 -10.84 -2.76
N THR A 210 5.79 -11.22 -2.60
CA THR A 210 5.33 -12.36 -1.78
C THR A 210 4.61 -13.41 -2.62
N GLY A 211 4.31 -13.09 -3.88
CA GLY A 211 3.74 -14.00 -4.87
C GLY A 211 3.92 -13.42 -6.27
N LEU A 212 4.16 -14.29 -7.26
CA LEU A 212 4.28 -13.89 -8.66
C LEU A 212 3.81 -15.05 -9.53
N THR A 213 2.88 -14.77 -10.44
CA THR A 213 2.31 -15.75 -11.36
C THR A 213 2.31 -15.17 -12.75
N LEU A 214 2.87 -15.92 -13.70
CA LEU A 214 2.82 -15.60 -15.11
C LEU A 214 1.62 -16.28 -15.76
N ASN A 215 0.78 -15.51 -16.44
CA ASN A 215 -0.39 -15.99 -17.15
C ASN A 215 -0.14 -15.93 -18.66
N LEU A 216 -0.13 -17.10 -19.29
CA LEU A 216 0.07 -17.27 -20.73
C LEU A 216 -1.27 -17.57 -21.39
N GLU A 217 -1.59 -16.89 -22.48
CA GLU A 217 -2.72 -17.21 -23.34
C GLU A 217 -2.21 -17.56 -24.74
N TRP A 218 -2.36 -18.82 -25.13
CA TRP A 218 -1.92 -19.34 -26.42
C TRP A 218 -2.91 -19.03 -27.54
N ALA A 219 -2.39 -18.90 -28.75
CA ALA A 219 -3.12 -18.85 -30.00
C ALA A 219 -2.75 -20.06 -30.86
N GLU A 220 -3.67 -20.40 -31.78
CA GLU A 220 -3.44 -21.42 -32.83
C GLU A 220 -3.01 -22.81 -32.32
N LEU A 221 -3.42 -23.18 -31.11
CA LEU A 221 -3.17 -24.51 -30.57
C LEU A 221 -3.82 -25.60 -31.46
N PRO A 222 -3.15 -26.76 -31.65
CA PRO A 222 -3.78 -27.92 -32.29
C PRO A 222 -5.13 -28.27 -31.67
N THR A 223 -6.17 -28.34 -32.49
CA THR A 223 -7.57 -28.55 -32.04
C THR A 223 -8.03 -30.00 -32.11
N ALA A 224 -7.24 -30.86 -32.74
CA ALA A 224 -7.53 -32.29 -32.86
C ALA A 224 -7.54 -32.99 -31.49
N PHE A 225 -8.31 -34.06 -31.37
CA PHE A 225 -8.30 -34.93 -30.19
C PHE A 225 -6.90 -35.53 -29.99
N GLY A 226 -6.39 -35.56 -28.76
CA GLY A 226 -5.02 -36.02 -28.46
C GLY A 226 -3.93 -34.96 -28.63
N GLY A 227 -4.28 -33.69 -28.82
CA GLY A 227 -3.37 -32.55 -28.67
C GLY A 227 -2.08 -32.68 -29.50
N PHE A 228 -0.93 -32.48 -28.85
CA PHE A 228 0.37 -32.59 -29.51
C PHE A 228 0.71 -34.03 -29.91
N THR A 229 0.32 -35.03 -29.10
CA THR A 229 0.53 -36.44 -29.43
C THR A 229 -0.05 -36.80 -30.79
N SER A 230 -1.29 -36.37 -31.07
CA SER A 230 -1.93 -36.57 -32.37
C SER A 230 -1.30 -35.72 -33.48
N HIS A 231 -0.96 -34.46 -33.19
CA HIS A 231 -0.35 -33.54 -34.16
C HIS A 231 1.00 -34.05 -34.67
N TYR A 232 1.81 -34.60 -33.77
CA TYR A 232 3.16 -35.11 -34.05
C TYR A 232 3.22 -36.62 -34.33
N ALA A 233 2.08 -37.30 -34.53
CA ALA A 233 2.07 -38.74 -34.80
C ALA A 233 2.81 -39.19 -36.09
N GLY A 234 3.18 -38.26 -36.98
CA GLY A 234 4.02 -38.51 -38.16
C GLY A 234 5.51 -38.23 -37.96
N TYR A 235 5.91 -37.82 -36.75
CA TYR A 235 7.29 -37.52 -36.38
C TYR A 235 7.97 -38.75 -35.78
N ARG A 236 9.31 -38.76 -35.77
CA ARG A 236 10.08 -39.91 -35.26
C ARG A 236 10.00 -40.03 -33.74
N GLN A 237 10.00 -38.90 -33.05
CA GLN A 237 9.83 -38.83 -31.61
C GLN A 237 8.37 -38.47 -31.30
N ALA A 238 7.79 -39.16 -30.32
CA ALA A 238 6.50 -38.76 -29.77
C ALA A 238 6.72 -37.46 -28.98
N ILE A 239 6.02 -36.40 -29.38
CA ILE A 239 6.03 -35.12 -28.68
C ILE A 239 4.66 -34.94 -28.04
N ALA A 240 4.60 -35.02 -26.72
CA ALA A 240 3.42 -34.67 -25.94
C ALA A 240 3.59 -33.29 -25.27
N GLU A 241 2.49 -32.69 -24.85
CA GLU A 241 2.46 -31.42 -24.14
C GLU A 241 3.27 -31.42 -22.84
N ALA A 242 3.32 -32.55 -22.14
CA ALA A 242 4.07 -32.70 -20.90
C ALA A 242 5.59 -32.74 -21.12
N ASP A 243 6.03 -33.06 -22.34
CA ASP A 243 7.44 -33.15 -22.74
C ASP A 243 8.02 -31.78 -23.06
N ILE A 244 7.17 -30.83 -23.47
CA ILE A 244 7.58 -29.47 -23.77
C ILE A 244 7.75 -28.70 -22.46
N ARG A 245 9.00 -28.51 -22.05
CA ARG A 245 9.34 -27.99 -20.73
C ARG A 245 10.18 -26.73 -20.83
N ILE A 246 10.06 -25.92 -19.79
CA ILE A 246 10.82 -24.69 -19.62
C ILE A 246 11.57 -24.68 -18.28
N ASP A 247 12.72 -24.02 -18.30
CA ASP A 247 13.46 -23.65 -17.09
C ASP A 247 13.21 -22.18 -16.79
N ILE A 248 13.05 -21.87 -15.51
CA ILE A 248 12.79 -20.51 -15.03
C ILE A 248 14.06 -19.96 -14.39
N ALA A 249 14.48 -18.78 -14.81
CA ALA A 249 15.59 -18.06 -14.21
C ALA A 249 15.21 -16.61 -13.90
N VAL A 250 15.76 -16.07 -12.81
CA VAL A 250 15.59 -14.67 -12.39
C VAL A 250 16.91 -13.93 -12.62
N LEU A 251 16.85 -12.72 -13.17
CA LEU A 251 18.01 -11.88 -13.35
C LEU A 251 18.38 -11.26 -12.00
N GLN A 252 19.56 -11.60 -11.50
CA GLN A 252 20.10 -11.08 -10.25
C GLN A 252 21.53 -10.58 -10.46
N ASP A 253 21.74 -9.29 -10.21
CA ASP A 253 23.01 -8.59 -10.39
C ASP A 253 23.66 -8.84 -11.78
N GLY A 254 22.83 -8.87 -12.83
CA GLY A 254 23.23 -9.10 -14.23
C GLY A 254 23.43 -10.57 -14.61
N ILE A 255 23.22 -11.51 -13.68
CA ILE A 255 23.40 -12.94 -13.89
C ILE A 255 22.05 -13.66 -13.81
N TRP A 256 21.75 -14.50 -14.79
CA TRP A 256 20.57 -15.36 -14.75
C TRP A 256 20.76 -16.49 -13.74
N ARG A 257 20.02 -16.43 -12.64
CA ARG A 257 20.00 -17.45 -11.59
C ARG A 257 18.82 -18.38 -11.80
N PRO A 258 19.01 -19.71 -11.98
CA PRO A 258 17.90 -20.64 -12.10
C PRO A 258 17.13 -20.73 -10.78
N GLN A 259 15.83 -21.03 -10.87
CA GLN A 259 15.01 -21.38 -9.70
C GLN A 259 15.60 -22.62 -9.00
N PRO A 260 15.57 -22.71 -7.65
CA PRO A 260 16.16 -23.82 -6.92
C PRO A 260 15.59 -25.19 -7.34
N GLU A 261 16.49 -26.14 -7.61
CA GLU A 261 16.18 -27.46 -8.18
C GLU A 261 15.26 -28.33 -7.31
N ARG A 262 15.22 -28.07 -5.98
CA ARG A 262 14.34 -28.76 -5.02
C ARG A 262 12.84 -28.53 -5.26
N GLN A 263 12.46 -27.54 -6.08
CA GLN A 263 11.07 -27.13 -6.29
C GLN A 263 10.47 -27.54 -7.64
N ARG A 264 11.28 -27.78 -8.68
CA ARG A 264 11.01 -28.52 -9.94
C ARG A 264 12.12 -28.12 -10.93
N PRO A 265 12.91 -29.04 -11.52
CA PRO A 265 14.00 -28.66 -12.42
C PRO A 265 13.50 -27.98 -13.71
N SER A 266 12.29 -28.33 -14.17
CA SER A 266 11.64 -27.72 -15.34
C SER A 266 10.11 -27.81 -15.21
N VAL A 267 9.37 -26.85 -15.78
CA VAL A 267 7.90 -26.75 -15.72
C VAL A 267 7.32 -27.04 -17.10
N PRO A 268 6.21 -27.82 -17.23
CA PRO A 268 5.53 -27.96 -18.52
C PRO A 268 5.13 -26.58 -19.07
N LEU A 269 5.30 -26.35 -20.36
CA LEU A 269 4.90 -25.10 -20.99
C LEU A 269 3.39 -25.06 -21.25
N PHE A 270 2.78 -26.21 -21.50
CA PHE A 270 1.37 -26.38 -21.79
C PHE A 270 0.68 -27.22 -20.71
N GLN A 271 -0.64 -27.04 -20.58
CA GLN A 271 -1.46 -27.81 -19.65
C GLN A 271 -2.55 -28.57 -20.44
N PRO A 272 -2.73 -29.88 -20.20
CA PRO A 272 -3.83 -30.63 -20.80
C PRO A 272 -5.18 -30.26 -20.16
N THR A 273 -6.26 -30.42 -20.94
CA THR A 273 -7.64 -30.13 -20.56
C THR A 273 -8.39 -31.45 -20.32
N GLY A 274 -8.49 -31.86 -19.05
CA GLY A 274 -9.32 -33.01 -18.63
C GLY A 274 -8.96 -34.33 -19.34
N PRO A 275 -9.88 -35.32 -19.37
CA PRO A 275 -9.62 -36.66 -19.91
C PRO A 275 -9.58 -36.76 -21.44
N THR A 276 -9.57 -35.64 -22.17
CA THR A 276 -9.66 -35.60 -23.64
C THR A 276 -8.36 -35.20 -24.34
N ASP A 277 -7.28 -34.98 -23.58
CA ASP A 277 -5.95 -34.57 -24.06
C ASP A 277 -5.97 -33.34 -24.99
N ARG A 278 -6.96 -32.45 -24.82
CA ARG A 278 -7.01 -31.16 -25.52
C ARG A 278 -6.09 -30.16 -24.83
N LEU A 279 -5.46 -29.27 -25.57
CA LEU A 279 -4.58 -28.24 -25.00
C LEU A 279 -5.39 -27.10 -24.41
N ASN A 280 -5.09 -26.71 -23.17
CA ASN A 280 -5.69 -25.55 -22.56
C ASN A 280 -5.10 -24.28 -23.20
N ARG A 281 -5.96 -23.34 -23.57
CA ARG A 281 -5.55 -22.05 -24.13
C ARG A 281 -4.80 -21.21 -23.10
N THR A 282 -5.11 -21.35 -21.82
CA THR A 282 -4.46 -20.59 -20.76
C THR A 282 -3.58 -21.49 -19.89
N HIS A 283 -2.46 -20.93 -19.43
CA HIS A 283 -1.59 -21.57 -18.45
C HIS A 283 -1.03 -20.53 -17.49
N SER A 284 -1.27 -20.72 -16.20
CA SER A 284 -0.69 -19.92 -15.12
C SER A 284 0.50 -20.65 -14.50
N ILE A 285 1.66 -20.01 -14.49
CA ILE A 285 2.93 -20.54 -13.99
C ILE A 285 3.36 -19.69 -12.79
N ALA A 286 3.38 -20.29 -11.60
CA ALA A 286 3.87 -19.64 -10.39
C ALA A 286 5.41 -19.56 -10.42
N ILE A 287 5.95 -18.39 -10.08
CA ILE A 287 7.39 -18.17 -9.96
C ILE A 287 7.76 -18.31 -8.48
N GLU A 288 8.52 -19.35 -8.12
CA GLU A 288 8.84 -19.63 -6.71
C GLU A 288 10.19 -19.03 -6.27
N ALA A 289 11.02 -18.60 -7.23
CA ALA A 289 12.32 -17.96 -7.00
C ALA A 289 12.21 -16.49 -6.50
N LEU A 290 11.23 -16.19 -5.63
CA LEU A 290 10.95 -14.85 -5.12
C LEU A 290 12.08 -14.32 -4.23
N ASP A 291 12.84 -15.21 -3.61
CA ASP A 291 14.04 -14.91 -2.81
C ASP A 291 15.20 -14.36 -3.66
N LEU A 292 15.23 -14.68 -4.95
CA LEU A 292 16.22 -14.16 -5.89
C LEU A 292 15.89 -12.74 -6.37
N PHE A 293 14.62 -12.31 -6.26
CA PHE A 293 14.21 -10.97 -6.65
C PHE A 293 14.77 -9.91 -5.69
N ARG A 294 15.65 -9.08 -6.24
CA ARG A 294 16.15 -7.89 -5.56
C ARG A 294 15.43 -6.66 -6.10
N PRO A 295 14.69 -5.93 -5.24
CA PRO A 295 14.03 -4.70 -5.67
C PRO A 295 15.03 -3.69 -6.23
N ILE A 296 14.71 -3.08 -7.36
CA ILE A 296 15.48 -1.98 -7.94
C ILE A 296 15.02 -0.64 -7.36
N ASP A 297 15.92 0.35 -7.38
CA ASP A 297 15.57 1.73 -7.16
C ASP A 297 14.83 2.30 -8.39
N ALA A 298 13.94 3.31 -8.24
CA ALA A 298 13.39 3.99 -9.44
C ALA A 298 14.42 4.88 -10.11
N VAL A 299 15.61 5.06 -9.55
CA VAL A 299 16.70 5.71 -10.25
C VAL A 299 17.48 4.58 -10.92
N PRO A 300 17.48 4.53 -12.27
CA PRO A 300 17.58 5.71 -13.11
C PRO A 300 16.36 6.00 -14.02
N GLY A 301 15.18 5.46 -13.69
CA GLY A 301 13.90 5.71 -14.37
C GLY A 301 13.45 4.55 -15.25
N GLU A 302 12.16 4.49 -15.56
CA GLU A 302 11.56 3.39 -16.35
C GLU A 302 12.20 3.23 -17.73
N ALA A 303 12.60 4.33 -18.36
CA ALA A 303 13.25 4.33 -19.67
C ALA A 303 14.55 3.50 -19.68
N LYS A 304 15.28 3.47 -18.56
CA LYS A 304 16.53 2.73 -18.41
C LYS A 304 16.35 1.31 -17.89
N PHE A 305 15.14 0.94 -17.47
CA PHE A 305 14.79 -0.44 -17.16
C PHE A 305 14.65 -1.23 -18.47
N ASP A 306 15.75 -1.63 -19.10
CA ASP A 306 15.73 -2.36 -20.37
C ASP A 306 16.81 -3.44 -20.35
N LEU A 307 16.44 -4.67 -20.75
CA LEU A 307 17.35 -5.81 -20.72
C LEU A 307 18.56 -5.60 -21.64
N GLN A 308 18.37 -4.91 -22.78
CA GLN A 308 19.46 -4.62 -23.73
C GLN A 308 20.36 -3.47 -23.25
N LEU A 309 19.89 -2.65 -22.31
CA LEU A 309 20.68 -1.58 -21.68
C LEU A 309 21.42 -2.05 -20.41
N GLY A 310 21.51 -3.37 -20.19
CA GLY A 310 22.28 -3.94 -19.08
C GLY A 310 21.54 -3.88 -17.73
N ALA A 311 20.21 -4.01 -17.72
CA ALA A 311 19.45 -4.13 -16.48
C ALA A 311 20.05 -5.23 -15.58
N GLY A 312 20.31 -4.90 -14.32
CA GLY A 312 20.91 -5.85 -13.37
C GLY A 312 19.90 -6.78 -12.68
N ASN A 313 18.63 -6.36 -12.55
CA ASN A 313 17.60 -7.05 -11.79
C ASN A 313 16.21 -6.83 -12.42
N GLY A 314 15.20 -7.57 -11.95
CA GLY A 314 13.79 -7.31 -12.26
C GLY A 314 13.23 -8.01 -13.51
N PHE A 315 13.99 -8.95 -14.09
CA PHE A 315 13.58 -9.77 -15.22
C PHE A 315 13.52 -11.26 -14.86
N ILE A 316 12.61 -11.98 -15.51
CA ILE A 316 12.49 -13.43 -15.50
C ILE A 316 12.74 -13.94 -16.91
N ARG A 317 13.36 -15.11 -17.03
CA ARG A 317 13.57 -15.82 -18.29
C ARG A 317 12.95 -17.20 -18.21
N LEU A 318 12.17 -17.54 -19.22
CA LEU A 318 11.70 -18.89 -19.52
C LEU A 318 12.56 -19.42 -20.67
N GLY A 319 13.44 -20.38 -20.42
CA GLY A 319 14.22 -21.05 -21.45
C GLY A 319 13.59 -22.39 -21.82
N LEU A 320 13.50 -22.75 -23.10
CA LEU A 320 13.07 -24.10 -23.50
C LEU A 320 14.12 -25.12 -23.04
N SER A 321 13.70 -26.14 -22.28
CA SER A 321 14.61 -27.16 -21.74
C SER A 321 14.35 -28.57 -22.25
N GLY A 322 13.21 -28.81 -22.90
CA GLY A 322 12.92 -30.08 -23.55
C GLY A 322 11.64 -30.05 -24.38
N PRO A 323 11.43 -31.05 -25.25
CA PRO A 323 12.38 -32.11 -25.60
C PRO A 323 13.44 -31.60 -26.60
N GLU A 324 14.50 -32.38 -26.86
CA GLU A 324 15.45 -32.08 -27.93
C GLU A 324 14.72 -31.99 -29.28
N GLY A 325 15.00 -30.94 -30.06
CA GLY A 325 14.23 -30.68 -31.29
C GLY A 325 12.81 -30.19 -31.05
N ALA A 326 12.52 -29.59 -29.87
CA ALA A 326 11.22 -29.03 -29.49
C ALA A 326 10.44 -28.43 -30.67
N PHE A 327 9.18 -28.85 -30.80
CA PHE A 327 8.25 -28.48 -31.89
C PHE A 327 8.58 -29.00 -33.29
N GLY A 328 9.66 -29.76 -33.48
CA GLY A 328 9.93 -30.52 -34.71
C GLY A 328 10.37 -29.70 -35.92
N HIS A 329 10.68 -28.41 -35.76
CA HIS A 329 11.08 -27.51 -36.86
C HIS A 329 12.31 -27.99 -37.63
N ALA A 330 13.33 -28.46 -36.91
CA ALA A 330 14.59 -28.91 -37.49
C ALA A 330 14.44 -30.23 -38.30
N GLU A 331 13.57 -31.13 -37.86
CA GLU A 331 13.41 -32.46 -38.48
C GLU A 331 12.34 -32.48 -39.59
N TYR A 332 11.38 -31.57 -39.56
CA TYR A 332 10.24 -31.55 -40.48
C TYR A 332 10.61 -31.62 -41.98
N PRO A 333 11.58 -30.84 -42.51
CA PRO A 333 11.89 -30.88 -43.95
C PRO A 333 12.37 -32.27 -44.41
N LEU A 334 13.23 -32.92 -43.61
CA LEU A 334 13.76 -34.24 -43.93
C LEU A 334 12.67 -35.33 -43.80
N LEU A 335 11.82 -35.23 -42.77
CA LEU A 335 10.70 -36.16 -42.56
C LEU A 335 9.70 -36.07 -43.70
N LEU A 336 9.34 -34.86 -44.14
CA LEU A 336 8.43 -34.65 -45.26
C LEU A 336 9.00 -35.22 -46.55
N ALA A 337 10.26 -34.93 -46.88
CA ALA A 337 10.92 -35.44 -48.08
C ALA A 337 10.99 -36.98 -48.09
N THR A 338 11.29 -37.59 -46.94
CA THR A 338 11.34 -39.06 -46.79
C THR A 338 9.95 -39.67 -46.98
N ALA A 339 8.94 -39.14 -46.29
CA ALA A 339 7.56 -39.64 -46.37
C ALA A 339 6.98 -39.54 -47.79
N LEU A 340 7.28 -38.46 -48.52
CA LEU A 340 6.86 -38.32 -49.92
C LEU A 340 7.60 -39.29 -50.85
N SER A 341 8.91 -39.46 -50.65
CA SER A 341 9.72 -40.39 -51.46
C SER A 341 9.28 -41.85 -51.29
N GLU A 342 8.95 -42.27 -50.08
CA GLU A 342 8.43 -43.62 -49.79
C GLU A 342 7.05 -43.85 -50.41
N ARG A 343 6.18 -42.84 -50.39
CA ARG A 343 4.85 -42.90 -51.02
C ARG A 343 4.89 -43.05 -52.53
N VAL A 344 5.91 -42.49 -53.18
CA VAL A 344 6.13 -42.68 -54.62
C VAL A 344 6.62 -44.10 -54.92
N ARG A 345 7.44 -44.69 -54.03
CA ARG A 345 8.07 -46.00 -54.26
C ARG A 345 7.21 -47.20 -53.87
N ALA A 346 6.36 -47.08 -52.84
CA ALA A 346 5.62 -48.19 -52.27
C ALA A 346 4.17 -48.29 -52.79
N LYS A 347 3.73 -49.49 -53.20
CA LYS A 347 2.32 -49.76 -53.55
C LYS A 347 1.34 -49.55 -52.37
N LYS A 348 1.82 -49.65 -51.13
CA LYS A 348 1.12 -49.34 -49.88
C LYS A 348 2.10 -48.69 -48.89
N PRO A 349 2.18 -47.35 -48.83
CA PRO A 349 3.11 -46.67 -47.93
C PRO A 349 2.72 -46.90 -46.45
N LEU A 350 3.69 -47.34 -45.65
CA LEU A 350 3.58 -47.53 -44.21
C LEU A 350 4.14 -46.29 -43.49
N GLY A 351 3.38 -45.20 -43.47
CA GLY A 351 3.81 -43.97 -42.80
C GLY A 351 2.82 -42.81 -42.93
N ARG A 352 2.57 -42.09 -41.82
CA ARG A 352 1.80 -40.83 -41.83
C ARG A 352 2.66 -39.71 -42.40
N VAL A 353 2.08 -38.81 -43.20
CA VAL A 353 2.79 -37.58 -43.57
C VAL A 353 2.88 -36.71 -42.32
N PRO A 354 4.07 -36.19 -41.96
CA PRO A 354 4.19 -35.29 -40.81
C PRO A 354 3.38 -34.01 -41.08
N ASN A 355 2.61 -33.56 -40.08
CA ASN A 355 1.96 -32.25 -40.11
C ASN A 355 3.03 -31.14 -40.01
N PRO A 356 2.77 -29.92 -40.51
CA PRO A 356 3.65 -28.78 -40.28
C PRO A 356 3.93 -28.59 -38.77
N PRO A 357 5.17 -28.21 -38.39
CA PRO A 357 5.54 -28.02 -36.99
C PRO A 357 4.75 -26.87 -36.38
N TYR A 358 4.28 -27.04 -35.13
CA TYR A 358 3.60 -25.95 -34.44
C TYR A 358 4.62 -24.89 -34.03
N THR A 359 4.35 -23.62 -34.32
CA THR A 359 5.15 -22.52 -33.80
C THR A 359 4.40 -21.90 -32.63
N PRO A 360 4.97 -21.90 -31.41
CA PRO A 360 4.33 -21.29 -30.26
C PRO A 360 3.93 -19.85 -30.56
N LEU A 361 2.66 -19.53 -30.35
CA LEU A 361 2.11 -18.21 -30.56
C LEU A 361 1.31 -17.83 -29.31
N LEU A 362 1.72 -16.76 -28.63
CA LEU A 362 0.96 -16.20 -27.52
C LEU A 362 0.01 -15.13 -28.06
N ALA A 363 -1.27 -15.25 -27.74
CA ALA A 363 -2.26 -14.19 -27.92
C ALA A 363 -2.01 -13.04 -26.94
N SER A 364 -1.72 -13.38 -25.68
CA SER A 364 -1.44 -12.40 -24.63
C SER A 364 -0.57 -13.01 -23.53
N VAL A 365 0.09 -12.14 -22.78
CA VAL A 365 0.80 -12.48 -21.54
C VAL A 365 0.46 -11.44 -20.48
N SER A 366 0.28 -11.89 -19.25
CA SER A 366 0.08 -11.00 -18.10
C SER A 366 0.71 -11.57 -16.85
N VAL A 367 0.88 -10.72 -15.84
CA VAL A 367 1.47 -11.08 -14.56
C VAL A 367 0.49 -10.75 -13.44
N ASP A 368 0.26 -11.71 -12.55
CA ASP A 368 -0.34 -11.45 -11.24
C ASP A 368 0.78 -11.37 -10.22
N TYR A 369 0.74 -10.41 -9.31
CA TYR A 369 1.74 -10.31 -8.26
C TYR A 369 1.12 -9.94 -6.91
N ALA A 370 1.77 -10.38 -5.85
CA ALA A 370 1.53 -9.92 -4.49
C ALA A 370 2.81 -9.31 -3.94
N ALA A 371 2.70 -8.19 -3.24
CA ALA A 371 3.81 -7.49 -2.63
C ALA A 371 3.48 -7.02 -1.22
N ARG A 372 4.47 -7.03 -0.34
CA ARG A 372 4.33 -6.56 1.04
C ARG A 372 5.44 -5.60 1.42
N THR A 373 5.05 -4.47 2.00
CA THR A 373 5.98 -3.52 2.62
C THR A 373 5.54 -3.24 4.05
N ARG A 374 6.49 -3.25 4.99
CA ARG A 374 6.26 -2.85 6.38
C ARG A 374 7.12 -1.63 6.67
N ILE A 375 6.47 -0.56 7.12
CA ILE A 375 7.09 0.70 7.53
C ILE A 375 7.01 0.74 9.05
N CYS A 376 8.16 0.57 9.72
CA CYS A 376 8.27 0.67 11.18
C CYS A 376 8.71 2.08 11.56
N VAL A 377 8.16 2.63 12.65
CA VAL A 377 8.47 4.02 13.04
C VAL A 377 9.78 4.13 13.86
N ASP A 378 10.20 3.05 14.52
CA ASP A 378 11.36 3.02 15.42
C ASP A 378 12.70 2.62 14.77
N ASP A 379 12.71 2.22 13.50
CA ASP A 379 13.86 1.51 12.92
C ASP A 379 15.09 2.41 12.64
N GLY A 380 15.02 3.72 12.94
CA GLY A 380 16.13 4.69 12.79
C GLY A 380 16.64 4.88 11.35
N ARG A 381 16.13 4.08 10.40
CA ARG A 381 16.49 4.04 8.99
C ARG A 381 15.33 4.63 8.20
N THR A 382 15.32 5.94 8.06
CA THR A 382 14.44 6.60 7.08
C THR A 382 14.88 6.18 5.69
N GLN A 383 14.17 5.22 5.09
CA GLN A 383 14.28 5.02 3.64
C GLN A 383 13.52 6.16 2.96
N PRO A 384 14.07 6.83 1.93
CA PRO A 384 13.43 7.97 1.28
C PRO A 384 12.00 7.71 0.75
N ARG A 385 11.61 6.43 0.62
CA ARG A 385 10.31 5.98 0.10
C ARG A 385 9.32 5.53 1.16
N GLN A 386 9.75 5.49 2.43
CA GLN A 386 8.95 5.00 3.54
C GLN A 386 8.81 6.11 4.56
N GLN A 387 7.97 7.08 4.21
CA GLN A 387 7.69 8.24 5.04
C GLN A 387 6.28 8.13 5.60
N LEU A 388 6.10 8.62 6.82
CA LEU A 388 4.81 8.74 7.48
C LEU A 388 4.63 10.20 7.89
N PHE A 389 3.42 10.71 7.70
CA PHE A 389 3.09 12.08 8.03
C PHE A 389 1.84 12.11 8.91
N HIS A 390 1.89 12.91 9.98
CA HIS A 390 0.71 13.36 10.68
C HIS A 390 0.13 14.58 9.98
N LEU A 391 -1.19 14.56 9.77
CA LEU A 391 -1.93 15.71 9.27
C LEU A 391 -2.44 16.52 10.46
N HIS A 392 -2.11 17.81 10.47
CA HIS A 392 -2.60 18.79 11.42
C HIS A 392 -3.66 19.67 10.75
N PRO A 393 -4.50 20.40 11.52
CA PRO A 393 -5.52 21.28 10.95
C PRO A 393 -5.00 22.28 9.91
N PHE A 394 -3.76 22.77 10.08
CA PHE A 394 -3.17 23.80 9.23
C PHE A 394 -1.89 23.37 8.50
N GLY A 395 -1.53 22.08 8.56
CA GLY A 395 -0.26 21.60 8.03
C GLY A 395 -0.01 20.13 8.26
N HIS A 396 1.25 19.72 8.29
CA HIS A 396 1.65 18.34 8.49
C HIS A 396 3.00 18.24 9.20
N ALA A 397 3.27 17.07 9.77
CA ALA A 397 4.54 16.75 10.38
C ALA A 397 5.01 15.37 9.92
N GLU A 398 6.24 15.27 9.43
CA GLU A 398 6.85 13.96 9.16
C GLU A 398 7.17 13.27 10.49
N LEU A 399 6.80 11.99 10.62
CA LEU A 399 7.19 11.17 11.75
C LEU A 399 8.65 10.75 11.59
N ARG A 400 9.54 11.54 12.18
CA ARG A 400 10.98 11.22 12.27
C ARG A 400 11.33 10.63 13.64
N PRO A 401 12.31 9.71 13.72
CA PRO A 401 12.89 9.25 14.98
C PRO A 401 13.40 10.41 15.84
N ILE A 402 12.62 10.95 16.79
CA ILE A 402 13.09 12.05 17.66
C ILE A 402 13.92 11.51 18.82
N ARG A 403 13.53 10.37 19.43
CA ARG A 403 14.28 9.64 20.48
C ARG A 403 13.89 8.16 20.49
N ALA A 404 14.87 7.28 20.69
CA ALA A 404 14.60 5.85 20.90
C ALA A 404 13.81 5.66 22.21
N GLY A 405 12.66 4.96 22.15
CA GLY A 405 11.95 4.46 23.33
C GLY A 405 10.60 5.10 23.67
N ASN A 406 10.16 6.15 22.97
CA ASN A 406 8.78 6.64 23.10
C ASN A 406 7.94 6.15 21.91
N PRO A 407 6.82 5.43 22.15
CA PRO A 407 5.97 4.98 21.07
C PRO A 407 5.33 6.18 20.37
N TYR A 408 5.41 6.22 19.04
CA TYR A 408 4.71 7.22 18.23
C TYR A 408 3.21 7.10 18.46
N ALA A 409 2.50 8.22 18.51
CA ALA A 409 1.05 8.20 18.53
C ALA A 409 0.49 7.92 17.12
N LEU A 410 -0.67 7.28 17.03
CA LEU A 410 -1.36 7.05 15.75
C LEU A 410 -1.90 8.33 15.12
N LEU A 411 -2.33 9.27 15.96
CA LEU A 411 -2.78 10.60 15.56
C LEU A 411 -1.90 11.66 16.26
N PRO A 412 -1.79 12.87 15.69
CA PRO A 412 -1.10 13.96 16.38
C PRO A 412 -1.81 14.31 17.69
N ARG A 413 -1.04 14.38 18.79
CA ARG A 413 -1.58 14.66 20.13
C ARG A 413 -1.64 16.16 20.42
N TYR A 414 -2.70 16.56 21.10
CA TYR A 414 -2.86 17.91 21.64
C TYR A 414 -3.03 17.80 23.17
N ASP A 415 -2.19 18.52 23.91
CA ASP A 415 -2.21 18.48 25.38
C ASP A 415 -3.35 19.31 25.98
N THR A 416 -4.02 20.12 25.16
CA THR A 416 -5.09 21.02 25.58
C THR A 416 -6.32 20.96 24.69
N ASP A 417 -7.50 21.13 25.30
CA ASP A 417 -8.80 21.06 24.63
C ASP A 417 -9.04 22.29 23.74
N GLY A 418 -8.79 23.48 24.29
CA GLY A 418 -8.83 24.76 23.58
C GLY A 418 -7.44 25.16 23.08
N ASN A 419 -7.36 25.61 21.82
CA ASN A 419 -6.11 26.09 21.23
C ASN A 419 -6.35 27.33 20.35
N LEU A 420 -5.75 28.46 20.72
CA LEU A 420 -5.64 29.65 19.87
C LEU A 420 -4.26 29.69 19.21
N PHE A 421 -4.20 29.84 17.88
CA PHE A 421 -2.96 29.94 17.12
C PHE A 421 -2.77 31.37 16.60
N ILE A 422 -1.62 31.98 16.90
CA ILE A 422 -1.31 33.36 16.54
C ILE A 422 -0.09 33.36 15.62
N GLY A 423 -0.27 33.82 14.38
CA GLY A 423 0.79 33.89 13.37
C GLY A 423 1.29 35.31 13.17
N ILE A 424 2.55 35.56 13.47
CA ILE A 424 3.17 36.89 13.46
C ILE A 424 4.10 37.02 12.26
N ASN A 425 3.96 38.12 11.53
CA ASN A 425 4.83 38.49 10.44
C ASN A 425 5.78 39.60 10.94
N GLY A 426 7.03 39.25 11.25
CA GLY A 426 8.01 40.15 11.89
C GLY A 426 8.44 39.69 13.29
N GLY A 427 9.30 40.49 13.94
CA GLY A 427 9.92 40.22 15.24
C GLY A 427 11.10 39.25 15.13
N ALA A 428 12.31 39.70 15.43
CA ALA A 428 13.49 38.84 15.43
C ALA A 428 13.48 37.88 16.63
N SER A 429 14.16 36.76 16.46
CA SER A 429 14.48 35.84 17.55
C SER A 429 15.12 36.62 18.71
N GLY A 430 14.60 36.46 19.93
CA GLY A 430 15.07 37.18 21.12
C GLY A 430 14.41 38.55 21.37
N GLU A 431 13.58 39.07 20.47
CA GLU A 431 12.89 40.34 20.68
C GLU A 431 11.63 40.21 21.56
N ALA A 432 11.28 41.31 22.24
CA ALA A 432 10.04 41.42 22.98
C ALA A 432 8.87 41.71 22.02
N LEU A 433 7.85 40.86 22.07
CA LEU A 433 6.57 41.00 21.41
C LEU A 433 5.52 41.42 22.44
N THR A 434 4.88 42.56 22.24
CA THR A 434 3.78 43.04 23.07
C THR A 434 2.47 42.97 22.30
N LEU A 435 1.48 42.28 22.86
CA LEU A 435 0.13 42.11 22.29
C LEU A 435 -0.90 42.68 23.26
N LEU A 436 -1.83 43.48 22.76
CA LEU A 436 -3.04 43.87 23.49
C LEU A 436 -4.17 42.93 23.10
N PHE A 437 -4.80 42.29 24.09
CA PHE A 437 -6.03 41.53 23.93
C PHE A 437 -7.19 42.35 24.46
N ASP A 438 -8.16 42.61 23.60
CA ASP A 438 -9.41 43.27 23.96
C ASP A 438 -10.52 42.20 23.97
N LEU A 439 -11.05 41.89 25.15
CA LEU A 439 -11.95 40.78 25.42
C LEU A 439 -13.26 41.29 26.02
N ASN A 440 -14.37 40.64 25.69
CA ASN A 440 -15.63 40.92 26.37
C ASN A 440 -15.69 40.18 27.71
N GLU A 441 -15.59 40.92 28.81
CA GLU A 441 -15.55 40.36 30.16
C GLU A 441 -16.87 39.70 30.58
N GLU A 442 -18.00 40.05 29.93
CA GLU A 442 -19.32 39.50 30.26
C GLU A 442 -19.45 38.01 29.92
N THR A 443 -18.63 37.47 29.01
CA THR A 443 -18.64 36.04 28.69
C THR A 443 -17.94 35.18 29.74
N ASN A 444 -17.23 35.79 30.70
CA ASN A 444 -16.45 35.09 31.74
C ASN A 444 -17.21 34.94 33.08
N GLN A 445 -18.52 35.20 33.12
CA GLN A 445 -19.34 35.17 34.34
C GLN A 445 -19.39 33.81 35.07
N GLN A 446 -18.99 32.71 34.40
CA GLN A 446 -18.95 31.35 34.97
C GLN A 446 -17.58 30.96 35.55
N SER A 447 -16.53 31.76 35.34
CA SER A 447 -15.14 31.43 35.68
C SER A 447 -14.68 31.96 37.05
N ALA A 448 -15.60 32.51 37.85
CA ALA A 448 -15.29 33.30 39.04
C ALA A 448 -14.59 32.53 40.19
N PHE A 449 -14.46 31.19 40.09
CA PHE A 449 -13.94 30.35 41.17
C PHE A 449 -12.55 29.75 40.88
N GLU A 450 -12.11 29.67 39.62
CA GLU A 450 -10.77 29.18 39.25
C GLU A 450 -10.28 29.92 37.99
N SER A 451 -9.09 30.53 38.06
CA SER A 451 -8.46 31.11 36.86
C SER A 451 -8.09 29.98 35.90
N PRO A 452 -8.49 30.02 34.62
CA PRO A 452 -8.12 28.99 33.66
C PRO A 452 -6.59 28.91 33.56
N SER A 453 -6.04 27.69 33.69
CA SER A 453 -4.61 27.47 33.51
C SER A 453 -4.26 27.53 32.03
N VAL A 454 -3.87 28.70 31.56
CA VAL A 454 -3.45 28.90 30.18
C VAL A 454 -1.94 28.62 30.04
N THR A 455 -1.56 27.91 28.98
CA THR A 455 -0.16 27.61 28.67
C THR A 455 0.22 28.13 27.30
N TRP A 456 1.31 28.90 27.24
CA TRP A 456 1.89 29.38 25.99
C TRP A 456 2.84 28.35 25.38
N TYR A 457 2.84 28.28 24.06
CA TYR A 457 3.70 27.45 23.24
C TYR A 457 4.22 28.26 22.06
N TYR A 458 5.35 27.84 21.51
CA TYR A 458 5.93 28.37 20.26
C TYR A 458 6.33 27.21 19.35
N LEU A 459 6.43 27.47 18.06
CA LEU A 459 6.78 26.48 17.06
C LEU A 459 8.27 26.58 16.69
N ASN A 460 8.99 25.48 16.83
CA ASN A 460 10.37 25.34 16.34
C ASN A 460 10.49 24.12 15.39
N ALA A 461 11.73 23.80 14.98
CA ALA A 461 12.00 22.72 14.04
C ALA A 461 11.60 21.31 14.57
N GLN A 462 11.46 21.16 15.89
CA GLN A 462 11.03 19.92 16.57
C GLN A 462 9.52 19.87 16.82
N GLY A 463 8.78 20.94 16.49
CA GLY A 463 7.34 21.06 16.68
C GLY A 463 6.97 22.04 17.80
N TRP A 464 5.77 21.88 18.36
CA TRP A 464 5.27 22.75 19.43
C TRP A 464 6.04 22.53 20.73
N GLN A 465 6.72 23.57 21.22
CA GLN A 465 7.40 23.58 22.50
C GLN A 465 6.66 24.48 23.49
N ARG A 466 6.62 24.09 24.76
CA ARG A 466 6.10 24.96 25.82
C ARG A 466 7.01 26.18 25.94
N LEU A 467 6.41 27.37 25.93
CA LEU A 467 7.13 28.62 26.16
C LEU A 467 7.58 28.67 27.63
N PRO A 468 8.89 28.83 27.92
CA PRO A 468 9.37 28.92 29.29
C PRO A 468 8.75 30.11 30.03
N ALA A 469 8.51 29.98 31.34
CA ALA A 469 7.89 31.05 32.13
C ALA A 469 8.70 32.37 32.09
N MET A 470 10.03 32.29 32.00
CA MET A 470 10.92 33.46 31.88
C MET A 470 10.72 34.26 30.59
N ASN A 471 10.15 33.64 29.55
CA ASN A 471 9.83 34.30 28.29
C ASN A 471 8.47 35.01 28.34
N ILE A 472 7.70 34.88 29.42
CA ILE A 472 6.46 35.63 29.65
C ILE A 472 6.81 36.80 30.57
N VAL A 473 7.09 37.97 29.97
CA VAL A 473 7.59 39.16 30.69
C VAL A 473 6.47 39.86 31.46
N LEU A 474 5.28 39.93 30.84
CA LEU A 474 4.12 40.60 31.42
C LEU A 474 2.85 39.91 30.90
N ASP A 475 1.87 39.72 31.77
CA ASP A 475 0.50 39.36 31.41
C ASP A 475 -0.46 40.09 32.34
N THR A 476 -1.14 41.12 31.82
CA THR A 476 -2.20 41.84 32.55
C THR A 476 -3.60 41.36 32.20
N SER A 477 -3.74 40.36 31.32
CA SER A 477 -5.05 39.78 30.91
C SER A 477 -5.59 38.77 31.93
N ASN A 478 -4.79 38.46 32.95
CA ASN A 478 -5.07 37.44 33.96
C ASN A 478 -5.41 36.08 33.32
N GLY A 479 -4.63 35.64 32.33
CA GLY A 479 -4.92 34.42 31.58
C GLY A 479 -6.17 34.54 30.69
N PHE A 480 -6.31 35.67 29.98
CA PHE A 480 -7.43 35.96 29.08
C PHE A 480 -8.81 36.06 29.77
N ILE A 481 -8.84 36.37 31.07
CA ILE A 481 -10.10 36.63 31.80
C ILE A 481 -10.59 38.06 31.57
N CYS A 482 -9.68 39.01 31.37
CA CYS A 482 -9.98 40.41 31.09
C CYS A 482 -9.12 40.97 29.95
N SER A 483 -9.50 42.15 29.44
CA SER A 483 -8.66 42.88 28.49
C SER A 483 -7.31 43.22 29.13
N GLY A 484 -6.23 43.04 28.38
CA GLY A 484 -4.90 43.22 28.92
C GLY A 484 -3.77 43.05 27.92
N VAL A 485 -2.59 43.43 28.35
CA VAL A 485 -1.36 43.36 27.55
C VAL A 485 -0.56 42.14 27.97
N VAL A 486 -0.12 41.36 26.99
CA VAL A 486 0.82 40.26 27.16
C VAL A 486 2.12 40.61 26.43
N THR A 487 3.25 40.59 27.14
CA THR A 487 4.59 40.77 26.57
C THR A 487 5.38 39.49 26.68
N LEU A 488 5.90 39.01 25.56
CA LEU A 488 6.62 37.75 25.41
C LEU A 488 8.01 38.02 24.81
N ILE A 489 9.03 37.28 25.22
CA ILE A 489 10.31 37.23 24.52
C ILE A 489 10.28 36.02 23.59
N LEU A 490 10.40 36.26 22.28
CA LEU A 490 10.40 35.19 21.29
C LEU A 490 11.66 34.34 21.42
N PRO A 491 11.56 32.99 21.52
CA PRO A 491 12.73 32.12 21.60
C PRO A 491 13.63 32.21 20.37
N GLU A 492 14.92 31.93 20.55
CA GLU A 492 15.90 32.08 19.48
C GLU A 492 15.75 31.03 18.37
N ASP A 493 15.35 29.83 18.74
CA ASP A 493 15.21 28.64 17.89
C ASP A 493 13.86 28.57 17.15
N LEU A 494 13.10 29.66 17.15
CA LEU A 494 11.80 29.74 16.49
C LEU A 494 11.90 29.44 14.98
N ASP A 495 11.02 28.58 14.48
CA ASP A 495 11.02 28.15 13.08
C ASP A 495 9.85 28.76 12.30
N ARG A 496 10.19 29.57 11.28
CA ARG A 496 9.21 30.20 10.38
C ARG A 496 8.88 29.36 9.14
N GLN A 497 9.61 28.28 8.91
CA GLN A 497 9.47 27.39 7.74
C GLN A 497 8.84 26.04 8.09
N SER A 498 8.45 25.83 9.35
CA SER A 498 7.80 24.61 9.81
C SER A 498 6.61 24.22 8.94
N SER A 499 6.50 22.93 8.62
CA SER A 499 5.42 22.36 7.81
C SER A 499 4.11 22.19 8.60
N MET A 500 4.15 22.31 9.93
CA MET A 500 2.98 22.14 10.81
C MET A 500 1.97 23.28 10.69
N MET A 501 2.41 24.45 10.22
CA MET A 501 1.60 25.66 10.05
C MET A 501 1.95 26.34 8.70
N PRO A 502 1.17 27.33 8.24
CA PRO A 502 1.52 28.14 7.08
C PRO A 502 2.89 28.82 7.29
N ALA A 503 3.83 28.69 6.33
CA ALA A 503 5.17 29.23 6.53
C ALA A 503 5.24 30.75 6.32
N GLY A 504 6.42 31.29 6.63
CA GLY A 504 6.73 32.71 6.56
C GLY A 504 6.28 33.48 7.80
N ARG A 505 5.87 32.79 8.88
CA ARG A 505 5.38 33.41 10.11
C ARG A 505 5.97 32.74 11.34
N ALA A 506 6.15 33.52 12.39
CA ALA A 506 6.38 33.00 13.72
C ALA A 506 5.04 32.59 14.34
N TRP A 507 4.95 31.36 14.85
CA TRP A 507 3.71 30.84 15.40
C TRP A 507 3.77 30.67 16.90
N LEU A 508 2.81 31.29 17.59
CA LEU A 508 2.50 31.06 18.99
C LEU A 508 1.20 30.29 19.11
N ARG A 509 1.09 29.49 20.17
CA ARG A 509 -0.15 28.79 20.53
C ARG A 509 -0.45 29.01 21.99
N VAL A 510 -1.70 29.32 22.28
CA VAL A 510 -2.25 29.45 23.62
C VAL A 510 -3.17 28.25 23.84
N GLY A 511 -2.79 27.37 24.77
CA GLY A 511 -3.55 26.18 25.12
C GLY A 511 -4.29 26.37 26.44
N ALA A 512 -5.55 25.94 26.51
CA ALA A 512 -6.36 25.93 27.73
C ALA A 512 -7.11 24.59 27.84
N ASN A 513 -7.26 24.09 29.06
CA ASN A 513 -8.07 22.90 29.35
C ASN A 513 -9.44 23.34 29.86
N GLU A 514 -10.48 22.54 29.59
CA GLU A 514 -11.80 22.71 30.21
C GLU A 514 -11.83 22.33 31.69
#